data_AF-A0A7Y3BVS1-F1
#
_entry.id   AF-A0A7Y3BVS1-F1
#
_cell.length_a   1.000
_cell.length_b   1.000
_cell.length_c   1.000
_cell.angle_alpha   90.00
_cell.angle_beta   90.00
_cell.angle_gamma   90.00
#
_symmetry.space_group_name_H-M   'P 1'
#
loop_
_entity.id
_entity.type
_entity.pdbx_description
1 polymer ?
#
loop_
_entity_poly.entity_id
_entity_poly.type
_entity_poly.pdbx_seq_one_letter_code
_entity_poly.pdbx_strand_id
1 'polypeptide(L)'
;TAGCEPHNVSIVEDAAEALGADYRGRPVGGFGRCGAFSFNGNKIITTSGGGMLVSHDRELIDRARFLSTQARDPGPHHEHSVVGYNYRLSNILAGVGRGQLRHLNERVEARRRNFDTYVELLGALPGVEFMPEADYGRSNRWLSCLTIDPAAFGSDREQVRVALEAKNIEARPLWMPMHMQPVFRGRPVVGGDVAEDLFDRGLCLPSGSALTRPQLERIASIVASCHRP
;
A
#
# COMPACT_ATOMS: atom_id res chain seq x y z
N THR A 1 -3.85 -15.43 12.71
CA THR A 1 -2.83 -16.51 12.78
C THR A 1 -3.45 -17.90 12.86
N ALA A 2 -4.65 -18.04 13.45
CA ALA A 2 -5.37 -19.32 13.62
C ALA A 2 -5.43 -20.25 12.39
N GLY A 3 -5.48 -19.72 11.16
CA GLY A 3 -5.47 -20.55 9.95
C GLY A 3 -4.11 -21.15 9.58
N CYS A 4 -2.99 -20.60 10.08
CA CYS A 4 -1.64 -21.05 9.75
C CYS A 4 -0.99 -21.87 10.87
N GLU A 5 -1.40 -21.63 12.12
CA GLU A 5 -0.85 -22.30 13.31
C GLU A 5 -0.95 -23.84 13.26
N PRO A 6 -2.09 -24.45 12.89
CA PRO A 6 -2.20 -25.91 12.79
C PRO A 6 -1.28 -26.54 11.75
N HIS A 7 -0.81 -25.74 10.79
CA HIS A 7 0.05 -26.18 9.69
C HIS A 7 1.53 -25.81 9.92
N ASN A 8 1.88 -25.24 11.07
CA ASN A 8 3.24 -24.78 11.39
C ASN A 8 3.81 -23.81 10.34
N VAL A 9 2.96 -22.96 9.76
CA VAL A 9 3.35 -21.96 8.76
C VAL A 9 3.59 -20.61 9.44
N SER A 10 4.79 -20.06 9.30
CA SER A 10 5.12 -18.71 9.78
C SER A 10 4.43 -17.64 8.94
N ILE A 11 3.86 -16.63 9.61
CA ILE A 11 3.25 -15.47 8.95
C ILE A 11 4.26 -14.32 8.94
N VAL A 12 4.52 -13.77 7.76
CA VAL A 12 5.22 -12.49 7.57
C VAL A 12 4.20 -11.50 7.01
N GLU A 13 4.00 -10.39 7.70
CA GLU A 13 3.09 -9.34 7.25
C GLU A 13 3.83 -8.38 6.33
N ASP A 14 3.43 -8.33 5.06
CA ASP A 14 3.77 -7.19 4.20
C ASP A 14 2.79 -6.04 4.49
N ALA A 15 3.20 -5.17 5.41
CA ALA A 15 2.48 -3.96 5.76
C ALA A 15 3.07 -2.71 5.06
N ALA A 16 3.75 -2.90 3.91
CA ALA A 16 4.41 -1.81 3.18
C ALA A 16 3.47 -0.64 2.85
N GLU A 17 2.17 -0.92 2.70
CA GLU A 17 1.14 0.05 2.35
C GLU A 17 0.22 0.42 3.51
N ALA A 18 0.40 -0.22 4.67
CA ALA A 18 -0.60 -0.24 5.74
C ALA A 18 -0.14 0.46 7.03
N LEU A 19 0.98 1.19 7.01
CA LEU A 19 1.40 1.96 8.17
C LEU A 19 0.31 2.96 8.61
N GLY A 20 -0.07 2.89 9.89
CA GLY A 20 -1.17 3.68 10.46
C GLY A 20 -2.57 3.04 10.33
N ALA A 21 -2.67 1.87 9.71
CA ALA A 21 -3.89 1.05 9.73
C ALA A 21 -3.95 0.19 11.00
N ASP A 22 -5.16 -0.26 11.35
CA ASP A 22 -5.38 -1.16 12.48
C ASP A 22 -6.33 -2.32 12.12
N TYR A 23 -6.26 -3.37 12.92
CA TYR A 23 -7.19 -4.50 12.92
C TYR A 23 -7.58 -4.78 14.37
N ARG A 24 -8.87 -4.66 14.67
CA ARG A 24 -9.46 -4.83 16.01
C ARG A 24 -8.72 -4.02 17.10
N GLY A 25 -8.46 -2.75 16.84
CA GLY A 25 -7.79 -1.84 17.79
C GLY A 25 -6.29 -2.02 17.92
N ARG A 26 -5.68 -2.92 17.13
CA ARG A 26 -4.23 -3.21 17.14
C ARG A 26 -3.59 -2.79 15.82
N PRO A 27 -2.45 -2.06 15.84
CA PRO A 27 -1.74 -1.71 14.61
C PRO A 27 -1.32 -2.95 13.81
N VAL A 28 -1.45 -2.87 12.48
CA VAL A 28 -0.97 -3.91 11.56
C VAL A 28 0.56 -4.03 11.58
N GLY A 29 1.09 -5.20 11.18
CA GLY A 29 2.51 -5.51 11.22
C GLY A 29 3.00 -6.14 12.54
N GLY A 30 2.11 -6.31 13.52
CA GLY A 30 2.40 -6.91 14.83
C GLY A 30 1.60 -8.17 15.17
N PHE A 31 1.02 -8.84 14.16
CA PHE A 31 0.24 -10.07 14.30
C PHE A 31 1.00 -11.33 13.91
N GLY A 32 1.84 -11.25 12.89
CA GLY A 32 2.69 -12.34 12.42
C GLY A 32 3.98 -12.49 13.22
N ARG A 33 4.87 -13.35 12.73
CA ARG A 33 6.22 -13.49 13.27
C ARG A 33 7.03 -12.20 13.08
N CYS A 34 6.85 -11.54 11.96
CA CYS A 34 7.37 -10.20 11.71
C CYS A 34 6.50 -9.44 10.71
N GLY A 35 6.65 -8.12 10.69
CA GLY A 35 6.02 -7.22 9.74
C GLY A 35 7.03 -6.33 9.03
N ALA A 36 6.75 -5.99 7.78
CA ALA A 36 7.57 -5.11 6.97
C ALA A 36 6.79 -3.85 6.59
N PHE A 37 7.42 -2.67 6.74
CA PHE A 37 6.88 -1.39 6.28
C PHE A 37 7.79 -0.78 5.21
N SER A 38 7.22 0.04 4.34
CA SER A 38 7.94 0.79 3.32
C SER A 38 7.85 2.28 3.58
N PHE A 39 8.95 2.97 3.32
CA PHE A 39 9.07 4.42 3.36
C PHE A 39 9.56 4.99 2.02
N ASN A 40 9.22 4.32 0.92
CA ASN A 40 9.46 4.84 -0.43
C ASN A 40 8.75 6.19 -0.64
N GLY A 41 9.17 6.96 -1.63
CA GLY A 41 8.69 8.32 -1.91
C GLY A 41 7.18 8.49 -2.02
N ASN A 42 6.47 7.44 -2.47
CA ASN A 42 5.02 7.47 -2.65
C ASN A 42 4.22 7.00 -1.42
N LYS A 43 4.86 6.44 -0.38
CA LYS A 43 4.17 5.91 0.82
C LYS A 43 3.60 7.04 1.68
N ILE A 44 2.70 6.69 2.61
CA ILE A 44 1.98 7.66 3.45
C ILE A 44 2.92 8.63 4.18
N ILE A 45 4.04 8.10 4.64
CA ILE A 45 5.24 8.83 5.03
C ILE A 45 6.44 8.26 4.27
N THR A 46 7.50 9.05 4.15
CA THR A 46 8.68 8.66 3.36
C THR A 46 9.99 9.00 4.06
N THR A 47 11.03 8.23 3.75
CA THR A 47 12.42 8.56 4.04
C THR A 47 13.19 8.84 2.74
N SER A 48 12.51 9.27 1.67
CA SER A 48 12.92 9.14 0.25
C SER A 48 12.93 7.68 -0.20
N GLY A 49 13.74 6.85 0.44
CA GLY A 49 13.72 5.40 0.31
C GLY A 49 14.08 4.75 1.63
N GLY A 50 13.40 3.66 1.98
CA GLY A 50 13.63 2.94 3.23
C GLY A 50 12.54 1.93 3.55
N GLY A 51 12.77 1.16 4.60
CA GLY A 51 11.80 0.22 5.15
C GLY A 51 12.06 -0.05 6.63
N MET A 52 11.14 -0.77 7.25
CA MET A 52 11.27 -1.23 8.64
C MET A 52 10.89 -2.69 8.72
N LEU A 53 11.70 -3.49 9.42
CA LEU A 53 11.31 -4.81 9.90
C LEU A 53 10.94 -4.68 11.38
N VAL A 54 9.76 -5.15 11.76
CA VAL A 54 9.29 -5.19 13.15
C VAL A 54 8.97 -6.62 13.55
N SER A 55 9.18 -6.95 14.83
CA SER A 55 8.84 -8.24 15.40
C SER A 55 8.87 -8.16 16.93
N HIS A 56 8.11 -9.05 17.57
CA HIS A 56 8.23 -9.32 19.01
C HIS A 56 9.35 -10.34 19.34
N ASP A 57 9.86 -11.05 18.33
CA ASP A 57 10.98 -11.99 18.44
C ASP A 57 12.30 -11.22 18.37
N ARG A 58 12.94 -11.05 19.53
CA ARG A 58 14.21 -10.33 19.65
C ARG A 58 15.34 -11.03 18.89
N GLU A 59 15.39 -12.35 18.91
CA GLU A 59 16.44 -13.12 18.25
C GLU A 59 16.36 -12.92 16.72
N LEU A 60 15.15 -12.93 16.17
CA LEU A 60 14.91 -12.61 14.76
C LEU A 60 15.40 -11.20 14.41
N ILE A 61 15.10 -10.20 15.23
CA ILE A 61 15.54 -8.81 14.98
C ILE A 61 17.06 -8.67 15.09
N ASP A 62 17.69 -9.29 16.09
CA ASP A 62 19.13 -9.26 16.26
C ASP A 62 19.83 -9.95 15.09
N ARG A 63 19.29 -11.08 14.61
CA ARG A 63 19.78 -11.77 13.41
C ARG A 63 19.61 -10.93 12.15
N ALA A 64 18.44 -10.31 11.95
CA ALA A 64 18.19 -9.44 10.81
C ALA A 64 19.13 -8.22 10.80
N ARG A 65 19.38 -7.63 11.98
CA ARG A 65 20.32 -6.51 12.14
C ARG A 65 21.75 -6.92 11.80
N PHE A 66 22.21 -8.06 12.30
CA PHE A 66 23.51 -8.63 11.97
C PHE A 66 23.67 -8.80 10.44
N LEU A 67 22.70 -9.43 9.78
CA LEU A 67 22.68 -9.60 8.33
C LEU A 67 22.64 -8.26 7.58
N SER A 68 21.94 -7.25 8.10
CA SER A 68 21.79 -5.93 7.44
C SER A 68 23.07 -5.10 7.38
N THR A 69 24.10 -5.48 8.14
CA THR A 69 25.39 -4.80 8.25
C THR A 69 26.54 -5.74 7.88
N GLN A 70 26.40 -6.48 6.78
CA GLN A 70 27.41 -7.40 6.25
C GLN A 70 27.81 -8.56 7.17
N ALA A 71 26.97 -8.91 8.16
CA ALA A 71 27.19 -10.08 9.01
C ALA A 71 28.60 -10.16 9.64
N ARG A 72 29.10 -9.02 10.14
CA ARG A 72 30.43 -8.95 10.77
C ARG A 72 30.38 -9.58 12.17
N ASP A 73 31.21 -10.59 12.40
CA ASP A 73 31.31 -11.29 13.67
C ASP A 73 31.88 -10.39 14.78
N PRO A 74 31.61 -10.68 16.07
CA PRO A 74 32.15 -9.92 17.19
C PRO A 74 33.68 -10.03 17.24
N GLY A 75 34.37 -8.91 17.04
CA GLY A 75 35.82 -8.87 17.11
C GLY A 75 36.40 -7.54 16.63
N PRO A 76 37.71 -7.32 16.88
CA PRO A 76 38.42 -6.13 16.41
C PRO A 76 38.69 -6.15 14.90
N HIS A 77 38.79 -7.33 14.29
CA HIS A 77 39.00 -7.53 12.86
C HIS A 77 37.69 -7.76 12.09
N HIS A 78 37.76 -7.72 10.76
CA HIS A 78 36.62 -7.98 9.87
C HIS A 78 36.52 -9.49 9.60
N GLU A 79 35.91 -10.22 10.53
CA GLU A 79 35.63 -11.65 10.41
C GLU A 79 34.16 -11.89 10.07
N HIS A 80 33.90 -12.93 9.28
CA HIS A 80 32.59 -13.21 8.72
C HIS A 80 32.36 -14.73 8.60
N SER A 81 31.50 -15.27 9.46
CA SER A 81 31.05 -16.67 9.41
C SER A 81 29.85 -16.88 8.49
N VAL A 82 29.17 -15.78 8.09
CA VAL A 82 27.93 -15.80 7.31
C VAL A 82 27.95 -14.67 6.29
N VAL A 83 27.35 -14.87 5.11
CA VAL A 83 27.14 -13.80 4.12
C VAL A 83 26.02 -12.86 4.59
N GLY A 84 26.31 -11.56 4.62
CA GLY A 84 25.36 -10.50 4.93
C GLY A 84 25.02 -9.60 3.74
N TYR A 85 24.42 -8.46 4.05
CA TYR A 85 23.92 -7.48 3.09
C TYR A 85 24.22 -6.04 3.57
N ASN A 86 24.09 -5.07 2.66
CA ASN A 86 24.10 -3.66 2.99
C ASN A 86 22.68 -3.10 2.96
N TYR A 87 21.91 -3.34 4.02
CA TYR A 87 20.50 -2.90 4.13
C TYR A 87 20.29 -1.83 5.22
N ARG A 88 21.36 -1.39 5.89
CA ARG A 88 21.26 -0.38 6.94
C ARG A 88 20.79 0.96 6.35
N LEU A 89 19.69 1.49 6.89
CA LEU A 89 19.20 2.81 6.53
C LEU A 89 20.21 3.90 6.94
N SER A 90 20.44 4.88 6.06
CA SER A 90 21.27 6.04 6.36
C SER A 90 20.68 6.88 7.50
N ASN A 91 21.55 7.42 8.37
CA ASN A 91 21.13 8.31 9.46
C ASN A 91 20.40 9.57 8.97
N ILE A 92 20.75 10.09 7.79
CA ILE A 92 20.06 11.23 7.18
C ILE A 92 18.60 10.85 6.87
N LEU A 93 18.40 9.70 6.23
CA LEU A 93 17.07 9.21 5.87
C LEU A 93 16.24 8.85 7.13
N ALA A 94 16.89 8.29 8.16
CA ALA A 94 16.28 8.06 9.46
C ALA A 94 15.83 9.37 10.14
N GLY A 95 16.62 10.45 10.01
CA GLY A 95 16.24 11.79 10.48
C GLY A 95 14.96 12.31 9.82
N VAL A 96 14.85 12.15 8.49
CA VAL A 96 13.62 12.48 7.74
C VAL A 96 12.43 11.64 8.24
N GLY A 97 12.62 10.33 8.37
CA GLY A 97 11.57 9.40 8.82
C GLY A 97 11.04 9.74 10.21
N ARG A 98 11.94 10.07 11.15
CA ARG A 98 11.56 10.54 12.49
C ARG A 98 10.72 11.81 12.46
N GLY A 99 11.05 12.74 11.57
CA GLY A 99 10.25 13.94 11.36
C GLY A 99 8.85 13.62 10.85
N GLN A 100 8.76 12.74 9.86
CA GLN A 100 7.50 12.34 9.23
C GLN A 100 6.59 11.52 10.16
N LEU A 101 7.15 10.63 10.98
CA LEU A 101 6.40 9.79 11.92
C LEU A 101 5.55 10.61 12.91
N ARG A 102 6.00 11.81 13.30
CA ARG A 102 5.22 12.70 14.17
C ARG A 102 3.90 13.16 13.55
N HIS A 103 3.81 13.15 12.22
CA HIS A 103 2.64 13.58 11.46
C HIS A 103 1.89 12.39 10.83
N LEU A 104 2.18 11.15 11.23
CA LEU A 104 1.55 9.97 10.65
C LEU A 104 0.02 10.02 10.76
N ASN A 105 -0.50 10.27 11.97
CA ASN A 105 -1.95 10.32 12.19
C ASN A 105 -2.62 11.43 11.36
N GLU A 106 -2.03 12.63 11.33
CA GLU A 106 -2.54 13.73 10.50
C GLU A 106 -2.61 13.35 9.01
N ARG A 107 -1.60 12.63 8.51
CA ARG A 107 -1.55 12.14 7.13
C ARG A 107 -2.59 11.07 6.87
N VAL A 108 -2.80 10.13 7.79
CA VAL A 108 -3.87 9.11 7.72
C VAL A 108 -5.22 9.80 7.64
N GLU A 109 -5.51 10.75 8.53
CA GLU A 109 -6.78 11.47 8.50
C GLU A 109 -6.96 12.27 7.20
N ALA A 110 -5.89 12.86 6.65
CA ALA A 110 -5.96 13.52 5.35
C ALA A 110 -6.31 12.55 4.20
N ARG A 111 -5.70 11.36 4.19
CA ARG A 111 -6.00 10.33 3.19
C ARG A 111 -7.44 9.85 3.28
N ARG A 112 -7.94 9.63 4.50
CA ARG A 112 -9.33 9.22 4.73
C ARG A 112 -10.32 10.31 4.32
N ARG A 113 -10.08 11.58 4.66
CA ARG A 113 -10.90 12.70 4.19
C ARG A 113 -10.96 12.77 2.65
N ASN A 114 -9.84 12.52 1.98
CA ASN A 114 -9.82 12.48 0.51
C ASN A 114 -10.69 11.33 -0.02
N PHE A 115 -10.57 10.13 0.57
CA PHE A 115 -11.41 8.98 0.22
C PHE A 115 -12.90 9.28 0.41
N ASP A 116 -13.28 9.81 1.58
CA ASP A 116 -14.67 10.13 1.91
C ASP A 116 -15.24 11.21 0.97
N THR A 117 -14.43 12.19 0.59
CA THR A 117 -14.81 13.21 -0.41
C THR A 117 -15.05 12.60 -1.79
N TYR A 118 -14.24 11.62 -2.21
CA TYR A 118 -14.49 10.91 -3.46
C TYR A 118 -15.78 10.09 -3.39
N VAL A 119 -16.04 9.41 -2.28
CA VAL A 119 -17.31 8.68 -2.06
C VAL A 119 -18.50 9.64 -2.13
N GLU A 120 -18.42 10.81 -1.49
CA GLU A 120 -19.44 11.87 -1.57
C GLU A 120 -19.72 12.30 -3.02
N LEU A 121 -18.67 12.54 -3.80
CA LEU A 121 -18.80 13.13 -5.14
C LEU A 121 -19.10 12.13 -6.26
N LEU A 122 -18.69 10.87 -6.10
CA LEU A 122 -18.73 9.85 -7.17
C LEU A 122 -19.53 8.60 -6.80
N GLY A 123 -19.78 8.34 -5.51
CA GLY A 123 -20.36 7.08 -5.04
C GLY A 123 -21.81 6.83 -5.47
N ALA A 124 -22.52 7.86 -5.95
CA ALA A 124 -23.87 7.71 -6.50
C ALA A 124 -23.88 7.45 -8.02
N LEU A 125 -22.72 7.47 -8.70
CA LEU A 125 -22.65 7.22 -10.13
C LEU A 125 -22.84 5.73 -10.43
N PRO A 126 -23.69 5.36 -11.42
CA PRO A 126 -23.91 3.96 -11.78
C PRO A 126 -22.60 3.25 -12.15
N GLY A 127 -22.37 2.07 -11.59
CA GLY A 127 -21.18 1.27 -11.87
C GLY A 127 -19.90 1.71 -11.16
N VAL A 128 -19.94 2.73 -10.30
CA VAL A 128 -18.80 3.12 -9.45
C VAL A 128 -18.93 2.49 -8.07
N GLU A 129 -17.92 1.73 -7.65
CA GLU A 129 -17.85 1.16 -6.30
C GLU A 129 -16.50 1.48 -5.65
N PHE A 130 -16.52 2.01 -4.44
CA PHE A 130 -15.30 2.31 -3.69
C PHE A 130 -14.86 1.11 -2.84
N MET A 131 -13.56 0.99 -2.60
CA MET A 131 -13.01 -0.06 -1.75
C MET A 131 -13.69 -0.05 -0.36
N PRO A 132 -14.38 -1.13 0.05
CA PRO A 132 -15.09 -1.17 1.31
C PRO A 132 -14.12 -1.10 2.50
N GLU A 133 -14.63 -0.73 3.66
CA GLU A 133 -13.91 -0.86 4.94
C GLU A 133 -14.60 -1.93 5.78
N ALA A 134 -13.82 -2.88 6.30
CA ALA A 134 -14.35 -3.88 7.21
C ALA A 134 -14.65 -3.25 8.57
N ASP A 135 -15.75 -3.66 9.21
CA ASP A 135 -16.17 -3.16 10.54
C ASP A 135 -15.16 -3.45 11.66
N TYR A 136 -14.30 -4.45 11.46
CA TYR A 136 -13.28 -4.88 12.41
C TYR A 136 -11.89 -4.27 12.18
N GLY A 137 -11.73 -3.32 11.26
CA GLY A 137 -10.43 -2.69 11.01
C GLY A 137 -10.53 -1.32 10.38
N ARG A 138 -9.44 -0.56 10.43
CA ARG A 138 -9.36 0.78 9.87
C ARG A 138 -8.22 0.87 8.89
N SER A 139 -8.56 1.18 7.64
CA SER A 139 -7.58 1.43 6.58
C SER A 139 -6.92 2.79 6.78
N ASN A 140 -5.63 2.88 6.45
CA ASN A 140 -4.94 4.16 6.34
C ASN A 140 -5.31 4.93 5.05
N ARG A 141 -6.08 4.29 4.15
CA ARG A 141 -6.49 4.80 2.83
C ARG A 141 -5.32 5.39 2.04
N TRP A 142 -4.13 4.76 2.10
CA TRP A 142 -2.93 5.24 1.41
C TRP A 142 -3.22 5.65 -0.04
N LEU A 143 -4.01 4.82 -0.73
CA LEU A 143 -4.67 5.12 -1.99
C LEU A 143 -6.19 5.04 -1.84
N SER A 144 -6.87 5.97 -2.49
CA SER A 144 -8.30 5.94 -2.76
C SER A 144 -8.54 5.15 -4.04
N CYS A 145 -9.13 3.97 -3.89
CA CYS A 145 -9.38 3.04 -4.97
C CYS A 145 -10.89 2.83 -5.18
N LEU A 146 -11.27 2.71 -6.44
CA LEU A 146 -12.62 2.36 -6.87
C LEU A 146 -12.57 1.36 -8.02
N THR A 147 -13.68 0.69 -8.30
CA THR A 147 -13.91 -0.07 -9.53
C THR A 147 -14.97 0.62 -10.40
N ILE A 148 -14.84 0.45 -11.71
CA ILE A 148 -15.79 0.94 -12.71
C ILE A 148 -16.35 -0.26 -13.47
N ASP A 149 -17.66 -0.47 -13.40
CA ASP A 149 -18.40 -1.35 -14.31
C ASP A 149 -18.74 -0.60 -15.60
N PRO A 150 -18.12 -0.95 -16.76
CA PRO A 150 -18.37 -0.26 -18.01
C PRO A 150 -19.81 -0.36 -18.51
N ALA A 151 -20.53 -1.44 -18.16
CA ALA A 151 -21.90 -1.64 -18.62
C ALA A 151 -22.86 -0.64 -17.95
N ALA A 152 -22.65 -0.34 -16.67
CA ALA A 152 -23.46 0.63 -15.93
C ALA A 152 -22.93 2.07 -16.07
N PHE A 153 -21.60 2.26 -16.15
CA PHE A 153 -20.98 3.58 -16.22
C PHE A 153 -20.90 4.15 -17.64
N GLY A 154 -20.90 3.30 -18.67
CA GLY A 154 -20.78 3.67 -20.08
C GLY A 154 -19.38 4.00 -20.58
N SER A 155 -18.38 3.92 -19.70
CA SER A 155 -16.96 3.97 -20.02
C SER A 155 -16.18 3.03 -19.11
N ASP A 156 -15.03 2.54 -19.56
CA ASP A 156 -14.14 1.71 -18.75
C ASP A 156 -13.14 2.53 -17.91
N ARG A 157 -12.40 1.84 -17.04
CA ARG A 157 -11.38 2.48 -16.20
C ARG A 157 -10.25 3.15 -16.98
N GLU A 158 -9.94 2.66 -18.18
CA GLU A 158 -8.83 3.17 -18.99
C GLU A 158 -9.22 4.48 -19.67
N GLN A 159 -10.46 4.59 -20.15
CA GLN A 159 -11.02 5.84 -20.65
C GLN A 159 -11.01 6.93 -19.57
N VAL A 160 -11.39 6.59 -18.33
CA VAL A 160 -11.28 7.51 -17.19
C VAL A 160 -9.82 7.88 -16.90
N ARG A 161 -8.91 6.90 -16.89
CA ARG A 161 -7.47 7.14 -16.65
C ARG A 161 -6.88 8.09 -17.70
N VAL A 162 -7.19 7.87 -18.98
CA VAL A 162 -6.74 8.72 -20.10
C VAL A 162 -7.34 10.12 -20.02
N ALA A 163 -8.61 10.26 -19.62
CA ALA A 163 -9.25 11.56 -19.43
C ALA A 163 -8.58 12.38 -18.30
N LEU A 164 -8.19 11.72 -17.21
CA LEU A 164 -7.41 12.35 -16.13
C LEU A 164 -6.00 12.72 -16.60
N GLU A 165 -5.32 11.81 -17.31
CA GLU A 165 -3.98 12.03 -17.86
C GLU A 165 -3.96 13.22 -18.82
N ALA A 166 -4.96 13.37 -19.68
CA ALA A 166 -5.12 14.51 -20.58
C ALA A 166 -5.26 15.87 -19.86
N LYS A 167 -5.50 15.86 -18.54
CA LYS A 167 -5.56 17.04 -17.67
C LYS A 167 -4.39 17.14 -16.69
N ASN A 168 -3.31 16.37 -16.93
CA ASN A 168 -2.13 16.24 -16.08
C ASN A 168 -2.47 15.77 -14.66
N ILE A 169 -3.37 14.80 -14.55
CA ILE A 169 -3.76 14.17 -13.29
C ILE A 169 -3.43 12.69 -13.39
N GLU A 170 -2.47 12.24 -12.57
CA GLU A 170 -2.06 10.85 -12.56
C GLU A 170 -3.11 9.96 -11.88
N ALA A 171 -3.58 8.95 -12.60
CA ALA A 171 -4.30 7.80 -12.06
C ALA A 171 -3.65 6.53 -12.60
N ARG A 172 -3.79 5.43 -11.86
CA ARG A 172 -3.19 4.14 -12.25
C ARG A 172 -4.19 3.01 -12.05
N PRO A 173 -4.12 1.93 -12.84
CA PRO A 173 -4.85 0.70 -12.51
C PRO A 173 -4.46 0.18 -11.12
N LEU A 174 -5.25 -0.76 -10.58
CA LEU A 174 -4.80 -1.54 -9.42
C LEU A 174 -3.57 -2.38 -9.78
N TRP A 175 -3.03 -3.09 -8.79
CA TRP A 175 -1.87 -3.95 -8.99
C TRP A 175 -2.21 -5.12 -9.90
N MET A 176 -1.45 -5.26 -10.99
CA MET A 176 -1.55 -6.44 -11.86
C MET A 176 -1.18 -7.70 -11.06
N PRO A 177 -2.09 -8.69 -10.96
CA PRO A 177 -1.87 -9.90 -10.18
C PRO A 177 -0.58 -10.63 -10.57
N MET A 178 0.10 -11.22 -9.58
CA MET A 178 1.41 -11.85 -9.80
C MET A 178 1.35 -12.97 -10.84
N HIS A 179 0.27 -13.75 -10.89
CA HIS A 179 0.12 -14.84 -11.85
C HIS A 179 -0.06 -14.39 -13.30
N MET A 180 -0.46 -13.14 -13.53
CA MET A 180 -0.52 -12.56 -14.87
C MET A 180 0.84 -12.00 -15.34
N GLN A 181 1.80 -11.83 -14.43
CA GLN A 181 3.10 -11.26 -14.77
C GLN A 181 3.94 -12.25 -15.61
N PRO A 182 4.60 -11.79 -16.69
CA PRO A 182 5.44 -12.66 -17.51
C PRO A 182 6.54 -13.40 -16.74
N VAL A 183 7.12 -12.76 -15.71
CA VAL A 183 8.19 -13.34 -14.87
C VAL A 183 7.73 -14.56 -14.05
N PHE A 184 6.42 -14.71 -13.82
CA PHE A 184 5.83 -15.82 -13.08
C PHE A 184 5.11 -16.83 -13.98
N ARG A 185 5.32 -16.78 -15.30
CA ARG A 185 4.76 -17.78 -16.23
C ARG A 185 5.20 -19.20 -15.84
N GLY A 186 4.26 -20.14 -15.85
CA GLY A 186 4.49 -21.54 -15.52
C GLY A 186 4.67 -21.84 -14.03
N ARG A 187 4.46 -20.84 -13.15
CA ARG A 187 4.39 -21.08 -11.71
C ARG A 187 2.99 -21.59 -11.33
N PRO A 188 2.87 -22.43 -10.28
CA PRO A 188 1.56 -22.85 -9.77
C PRO A 188 0.72 -21.66 -9.32
N VAL A 189 -0.58 -21.70 -9.62
CA VAL A 189 -1.56 -20.67 -9.27
C VAL A 189 -2.78 -21.36 -8.65
N VAL A 190 -3.33 -20.77 -7.60
CA VAL A 190 -4.57 -21.22 -6.96
C VAL A 190 -5.54 -20.03 -6.90
N GLY A 191 -6.69 -20.14 -7.56
CA GLY A 191 -7.62 -19.01 -7.75
C GLY A 191 -7.03 -17.95 -8.69
N GLY A 192 -7.46 -16.70 -8.54
CA GLY A 192 -6.95 -15.56 -9.32
C GLY A 192 -8.05 -14.62 -9.82
N ASP A 193 -9.22 -15.18 -10.15
CA ASP A 193 -10.32 -14.49 -10.83
C ASP A 193 -10.73 -13.16 -10.18
N VAL A 194 -10.80 -13.10 -8.85
CA VAL A 194 -11.13 -11.86 -8.12
C VAL A 194 -10.04 -10.81 -8.28
N ALA A 195 -8.76 -11.21 -8.27
CA ALA A 195 -7.65 -10.28 -8.44
C ALA A 195 -7.56 -9.76 -9.88
N GLU A 196 -7.87 -10.62 -10.86
CA GLU A 196 -7.98 -10.25 -12.27
C GLU A 196 -9.12 -9.24 -12.49
N ASP A 197 -10.32 -9.55 -11.98
CA ASP A 197 -11.48 -8.65 -12.08
C ASP A 197 -11.22 -7.28 -11.43
N LEU A 198 -10.64 -7.26 -10.23
CA LEU A 198 -10.26 -6.02 -9.56
C LEU A 198 -9.20 -5.23 -10.34
N PHE A 199 -8.24 -5.90 -10.98
CA PHE A 199 -7.26 -5.23 -11.84
C PHE A 199 -7.88 -4.66 -13.12
N ASP A 200 -8.80 -5.39 -13.73
CA ASP A 200 -9.45 -5.00 -14.98
C ASP A 200 -10.39 -3.82 -14.80
N ARG A 201 -11.10 -3.73 -13.66
CA ARG A 201 -12.06 -2.66 -13.41
C ARG A 201 -11.56 -1.58 -12.46
N GLY A 202 -10.49 -1.83 -11.72
CA GLY A 202 -10.06 -0.99 -10.62
C GLY A 202 -9.10 0.15 -11.00
N LEU A 203 -9.28 1.29 -10.36
CA LEU A 203 -8.51 2.52 -10.57
C LEU A 203 -8.09 3.14 -9.22
N CYS A 204 -6.82 3.47 -9.11
CA CYS A 204 -6.23 4.29 -8.05
C CYS A 204 -6.34 5.78 -8.43
N LEU A 205 -7.02 6.56 -7.60
CA LEU A 205 -7.14 8.01 -7.76
C LEU A 205 -6.01 8.76 -7.01
N PRO A 206 -5.70 10.01 -7.41
CA PRO A 206 -4.81 10.88 -6.66
C PRO A 206 -5.23 10.95 -5.19
N SER A 207 -4.31 10.60 -4.29
CA SER A 207 -4.65 10.46 -2.87
C SER A 207 -3.81 11.36 -1.96
N GLY A 208 -2.90 12.17 -2.50
CA GLY A 208 -1.94 12.97 -1.75
C GLY A 208 -2.52 13.68 -0.52
N SER A 209 -1.86 13.59 0.64
CA SER A 209 -2.33 14.22 1.88
C SER A 209 -2.41 15.76 1.83
N ALA A 210 -1.83 16.37 0.79
CA ALA A 210 -1.89 17.80 0.53
C ALA A 210 -2.99 18.20 -0.47
N LEU A 211 -3.79 17.24 -0.98
CA LEU A 211 -4.90 17.55 -1.87
C LEU A 211 -5.95 18.40 -1.15
N THR A 212 -6.42 19.43 -1.85
CA THR A 212 -7.48 20.31 -1.36
C THR A 212 -8.84 19.88 -1.92
N ARG A 213 -9.94 20.30 -1.27
CA ARG A 213 -11.29 20.02 -1.77
C ARG A 213 -11.50 20.46 -3.24
N PRO A 214 -11.09 21.66 -3.68
CA PRO A 214 -11.21 22.05 -5.09
C PRO A 214 -10.42 21.14 -6.05
N GLN A 215 -9.28 20.60 -5.62
CA GLN A 215 -8.52 19.64 -6.43
C GLN A 215 -9.26 18.29 -6.51
N LEU A 216 -9.84 17.82 -5.41
CA LEU A 216 -10.67 16.60 -5.40
C LEU A 216 -11.93 16.76 -6.27
N GLU A 217 -12.61 17.90 -6.19
CA GLU A 217 -13.76 18.26 -7.03
C GLU A 217 -13.38 18.34 -8.51
N ARG A 218 -12.21 18.89 -8.84
CA ARG A 218 -11.67 18.88 -10.21
C ARG A 218 -11.44 17.45 -10.71
N ILE A 219 -10.87 16.58 -9.88
CA ILE A 219 -10.64 15.18 -10.26
C ILE A 219 -11.98 14.46 -10.44
N ALA A 220 -12.91 14.60 -9.49
CA ALA A 220 -14.21 13.98 -9.53
C ALA A 220 -15.05 14.46 -10.72
N SER A 221 -15.02 15.74 -11.07
CA SER A 221 -15.76 16.26 -12.23
C SER A 221 -15.25 15.66 -13.56
N ILE A 222 -13.94 15.40 -13.70
CA ILE A 222 -13.39 14.71 -14.87
C ILE A 222 -13.87 13.26 -14.91
N VAL A 223 -13.82 12.54 -13.77
CA VAL A 223 -14.35 11.17 -13.69
C VAL A 223 -15.83 11.14 -14.06
N ALA A 224 -16.66 11.99 -13.45
CA ALA A 224 -18.09 12.09 -13.74
C ALA A 224 -18.38 12.45 -15.21
N SER A 225 -17.55 13.28 -15.85
CA SER A 225 -17.70 13.62 -17.28
C SER A 225 -17.49 12.43 -18.22
N CYS A 226 -16.89 11.33 -17.74
CA CYS A 226 -16.74 10.09 -18.50
C CYS A 226 -17.98 9.19 -18.41
N HIS A 227 -18.93 9.47 -17.50
CA HIS A 227 -20.17 8.72 -17.42
C HIS A 227 -21.01 8.98 -18.67
N ARG A 228 -21.44 7.90 -19.33
CA ARG A 228 -22.25 7.93 -20.56
C ARG A 228 -23.45 7.01 -20.35
N PRO A 229 -24.64 7.55 -20.05
CA PRO A 229 -25.83 6.74 -19.91
C PRO A 229 -26.23 6.04 -21.21
#